data_AF-A0A7S4U9L7-F1
#
_entry.id   AF-A0A7S4U9L7-F1
#
_cell.length_a   1.000
_cell.length_b   1.000
_cell.length_c   1.000
_cell.angle_alpha   90.00
_cell.angle_beta   90.00
_cell.angle_gamma   90.00
#
_symmetry.space_group_name_H-M   'P 1'
#
loop_
_entity.id
_entity.type
_entity.pdbx_description
1 polymer ?
#
loop_
_entity_poly.entity_id
_entity_poly.type
_entity_poly.pdbx_seq_one_letter_code
_entity_poly.pdbx_strand_id
1 'polypeptide(L)'
;IDYLVNNAGRSQRGLVENTVLEVDRAVMEINVFGTISLSKAVLPHFLAQSSGGVFVNTSSVAGKMSSPCSAAYAASKLAVQRYFDSLRAELADRHIRVVN
;
A
#
# COMPACT_ATOMS: atom_id res chain seq x y z
N ILE A 1 -17.82 -1.94 8.57
CA ILE A 1 -16.37 -1.66 8.62
C ILE A 1 -16.23 -0.19 8.35
N ASP A 2 -15.64 0.54 9.28
CA ASP A 2 -15.47 2.00 9.18
C ASP A 2 -14.02 2.38 8.83
N TYR A 3 -13.06 1.57 9.28
CA TYR A 3 -11.63 1.74 9.03
C TYR A 3 -11.03 0.45 8.47
N LEU A 4 -10.27 0.58 7.38
CA LEU A 4 -9.36 -0.47 6.91
C LEU A 4 -7.93 0.00 7.16
N VAL A 5 -7.22 -0.69 8.04
CA VAL A 5 -5.81 -0.41 8.35
C VAL A 5 -4.91 -1.42 7.62
N ASN A 6 -4.38 -1.00 6.48
CA ASN A 6 -3.43 -1.77 5.69
C ASN A 6 -2.02 -1.66 6.30
N ASN A 7 -1.75 -2.52 7.29
CA ASN A 7 -0.48 -2.53 8.01
C ASN A 7 0.43 -3.73 7.67
N ALA A 8 -0.12 -4.80 7.08
CA ALA A 8 0.66 -5.97 6.73
C ALA A 8 1.81 -5.59 5.78
N GLY A 9 3.01 -6.05 6.10
CA GLY A 9 4.18 -5.78 5.27
C GLY A 9 5.39 -6.58 5.66
N ARG A 10 6.24 -6.84 4.67
CA ARG A 10 7.54 -7.49 4.80
C ARG A 10 8.64 -6.53 4.36
N SER A 11 9.71 -6.50 5.13
CA SER A 11 10.97 -5.85 4.74
C SER A 11 11.91 -6.87 4.10
N GLN A 12 12.80 -6.37 3.23
CA GLN A 12 13.92 -7.13 2.67
C GLN A 12 15.18 -6.26 2.75
N ARG A 13 16.27 -6.88 3.15
CA ARG A 13 17.61 -6.29 3.18
C ARG A 13 18.58 -7.14 2.38
N GLY A 14 19.17 -6.59 1.32
CA GLY A 14 20.14 -7.28 0.49
C GLY A 14 20.54 -6.45 -0.73
N LEU A 15 21.79 -6.60 -1.16
CA LEU A 15 22.23 -6.02 -2.44
C LEU A 15 21.42 -6.64 -3.59
N VAL A 16 21.15 -5.84 -4.62
CA VAL A 16 20.33 -6.26 -5.77
C VAL A 16 20.95 -7.48 -6.47
N GLU A 17 22.27 -7.48 -6.67
CA GLU A 17 23.01 -8.60 -7.27
C GLU A 17 22.92 -9.92 -6.49
N ASN A 18 22.59 -9.84 -5.19
CA ASN A 18 22.51 -11.00 -4.29
C ASN A 18 21.06 -11.40 -3.97
N THR A 19 20.07 -10.68 -4.51
CA THR A 19 18.65 -10.94 -4.22
C THR A 19 18.02 -11.63 -5.41
N VAL A 20 17.51 -12.84 -5.20
CA VAL A 20 16.77 -13.57 -6.24
C VAL A 20 15.39 -12.94 -6.44
N LEU A 21 14.90 -12.97 -7.69
CA LEU A 21 13.67 -12.29 -8.08
C LEU A 21 12.43 -12.76 -7.29
N GLU A 22 12.43 -14.01 -6.82
CA GLU A 22 11.35 -14.58 -6.00
C GLU A 22 11.19 -13.83 -4.68
N VAL A 23 12.29 -13.33 -4.11
CA VAL A 23 12.25 -12.51 -2.89
C VAL A 23 11.59 -11.16 -3.18
N ASP A 24 11.97 -10.52 -4.29
CA ASP A 24 11.39 -9.24 -4.71
C ASP A 24 9.88 -9.39 -4.97
N ARG A 25 9.48 -10.47 -5.67
CA ARG A 25 8.08 -10.82 -5.89
C ARG A 25 7.34 -11.00 -4.57
N ALA A 26 7.89 -11.75 -3.63
CA ALA A 26 7.25 -11.98 -2.33
C ALA A 26 7.04 -10.67 -1.54
N VAL A 27 7.95 -9.71 -1.65
CA VAL A 27 7.76 -8.37 -1.05
C VAL A 27 6.61 -7.63 -1.73
N MET A 28 6.54 -7.67 -3.07
CA MET A 28 5.47 -7.01 -3.82
C MET A 28 4.10 -7.66 -3.59
N GLU A 29 4.03 -8.99 -3.57
CA GLU A 29 2.80 -9.75 -3.30
C GLU A 29 2.17 -9.34 -1.96
N ILE A 30 2.96 -9.27 -0.88
CA ILE A 30 2.45 -8.90 0.43
C ILE A 30 2.16 -7.40 0.50
N ASN A 31 3.17 -6.57 0.21
CA ASN A 31 3.11 -5.15 0.51
C ASN A 31 2.16 -4.39 -0.44
N VAL A 32 2.12 -4.80 -1.71
CA VAL A 32 1.39 -4.08 -2.76
C VAL A 32 0.09 -4.81 -3.08
N PHE A 33 0.16 -6.04 -3.59
CA PHE A 33 -1.04 -6.73 -4.06
C PHE A 33 -1.96 -7.13 -2.90
N GLY A 34 -1.41 -7.57 -1.77
CA GLY A 34 -2.17 -7.83 -0.54
C GLY A 34 -2.96 -6.60 -0.10
N THR A 35 -2.28 -5.47 0.05
CA THR A 35 -2.90 -4.18 0.40
C THR A 35 -3.98 -3.74 -0.59
N ILE A 36 -3.71 -3.85 -1.91
CA ILE A 36 -4.66 -3.48 -2.96
C ILE A 36 -5.88 -4.40 -2.94
N SER A 37 -5.68 -5.71 -2.76
CA SER A 37 -6.74 -6.70 -2.78
C SER A 37 -7.77 -6.46 -1.66
N LEU A 38 -7.29 -6.22 -0.43
CA LEU A 38 -8.15 -5.89 0.71
C LEU A 38 -8.90 -4.58 0.47
N SER A 39 -8.21 -3.58 -0.07
CA SER A 39 -8.83 -2.28 -0.34
C SER A 39 -9.92 -2.38 -1.41
N LYS A 40 -9.69 -3.16 -2.47
CA LYS A 40 -10.71 -3.45 -3.49
C LYS A 40 -11.89 -4.21 -2.91
N ALA A 41 -11.66 -5.15 -2.01
CA ALA A 41 -12.74 -5.91 -1.37
C ALA A 41 -13.61 -5.04 -0.45
N VAL A 42 -13.00 -4.07 0.25
CA VAL A 42 -13.70 -3.19 1.20
C VAL A 42 -14.34 -1.97 0.53
N LEU A 43 -13.79 -1.49 -0.59
CA LEU A 43 -14.27 -0.28 -1.25
C LEU A 43 -15.78 -0.28 -1.57
N PRO A 44 -16.40 -1.35 -2.12
CA PRO A 44 -17.84 -1.37 -2.35
C PRO A 44 -18.65 -1.16 -1.07
N HIS A 45 -18.18 -1.70 0.05
CA HIS A 45 -18.81 -1.51 1.35
C HIS A 45 -18.70 -0.07 1.84
N PHE A 46 -17.55 0.60 1.66
CA PHE A 46 -17.41 2.03 1.96
C PHE A 46 -18.30 2.90 1.07
N LEU A 47 -18.42 2.57 -0.22
CA LEU A 47 -19.26 3.31 -1.17
C LEU A 47 -20.76 3.17 -0.89
N ALA A 48 -21.19 2.03 -0.32
CA ALA A 48 -22.58 1.79 0.04
C ALA A 48 -22.99 2.42 1.38
N GLN A 49 -22.01 2.75 2.24
CA GLN A 49 -22.26 3.40 3.52
C GLN A 49 -22.44 4.91 3.34
N SER A 50 -23.52 5.47 3.88
CA SER A 50 -23.77 6.92 3.83
C SER A 50 -22.71 7.74 4.57
N SER A 51 -22.10 7.17 5.61
CA SER A 51 -20.99 7.75 6.36
C SER A 51 -19.63 7.60 5.66
N GLY A 52 -19.55 6.86 4.56
CA GLY A 52 -18.30 6.52 3.89
C GLY A 52 -17.41 5.58 4.71
N GLY A 53 -16.10 5.82 4.69
CA GLY A 53 -15.11 5.00 5.39
C GLY A 53 -13.70 5.59 5.33
N VAL A 54 -12.74 4.93 5.99
CA VAL A 54 -11.36 5.41 6.07
C VAL A 54 -10.36 4.31 5.72
N PHE A 55 -9.55 4.54 4.70
CA PHE A 55 -8.34 3.76 4.43
C PHE A 55 -7.16 4.37 5.18
N VAL A 56 -6.44 3.55 5.95
CA VAL A 56 -5.19 3.90 6.62
C VAL A 56 -4.11 2.96 6.09
N ASN A 57 -3.15 3.48 5.34
CA ASN A 57 -2.11 2.69 4.71
C ASN A 57 -0.78 2.93 5.39
N THR A 58 -0.19 1.88 5.97
CA THR A 58 1.13 2.02 6.60
C THR A 58 2.21 2.09 5.53
N SER A 59 2.65 3.31 5.22
CA SER A 59 3.78 3.54 4.33
C SER A 59 5.13 3.56 5.07
N SER A 60 6.15 4.18 4.47
CA SER A 60 7.49 4.36 5.01
C SER A 60 8.16 5.57 4.36
N VAL A 61 9.14 6.17 5.05
CA VAL A 61 10.10 7.12 4.45
C VAL A 61 10.81 6.48 3.26
N ALA A 62 10.96 5.15 3.27
CA ALA A 62 11.49 4.37 2.14
C ALA A 62 10.69 4.55 0.83
N GLY A 63 9.41 4.92 0.91
CA GLY A 63 8.60 5.25 -0.27
C GLY A 63 8.91 6.63 -0.87
N LYS A 64 9.65 7.48 -0.16
CA LYS A 64 10.10 8.80 -0.64
C LYS A 64 11.59 8.84 -0.93
N MET A 65 12.39 8.09 -0.18
CA MET A 65 13.84 8.03 -0.31
C MET A 65 14.31 6.59 -0.15
N SER A 66 15.08 6.09 -1.12
CA SER A 66 15.63 4.74 -1.06
C SER A 66 16.97 4.71 -0.33
N SER A 67 17.30 3.58 0.29
CA SER A 67 18.62 3.33 0.87
C SER A 67 19.24 2.07 0.28
N PRO A 68 20.57 1.93 0.30
CA PRO A 68 21.22 0.68 -0.09
C PRO A 68 20.60 -0.53 0.59
N CYS A 69 20.64 -1.65 -0.12
CA CYS A 69 20.12 -2.94 0.31
C CYS A 69 18.60 -2.99 0.53
N SER A 70 17.78 -2.06 0.00
CA SER A 70 16.32 -2.07 0.28
C SER A 70 15.45 -1.86 -0.96
N ALA A 71 15.96 -2.25 -2.13
CA ALA A 71 15.35 -1.94 -3.43
C ALA A 71 13.87 -2.37 -3.51
N ALA A 72 13.56 -3.66 -3.31
CA ALA A 72 12.18 -4.15 -3.38
C ALA A 72 11.27 -3.55 -2.30
N TYR A 73 11.79 -3.36 -1.08
CA TYR A 73 11.03 -2.73 -0.01
C TYR A 73 10.67 -1.28 -0.34
N ALA A 74 11.65 -0.46 -0.75
CA ALA A 74 11.44 0.93 -1.12
C ALA A 74 10.48 1.05 -2.32
N ALA A 75 10.68 0.24 -3.35
CA ALA A 75 9.77 0.16 -4.50
C ALA A 75 8.34 -0.17 -4.07
N SER A 76 8.15 -1.18 -3.22
CA SER A 76 6.82 -1.56 -2.72
C SER A 76 6.13 -0.43 -1.94
N LYS A 77 6.89 0.32 -1.12
CA LYS A 77 6.34 1.42 -0.32
C LYS A 77 5.98 2.63 -1.18
N LEU A 78 6.78 2.93 -2.21
CA LEU A 78 6.42 3.94 -3.21
C LEU A 78 5.17 3.52 -4.00
N ALA A 79 5.09 2.26 -4.43
CA ALA A 79 3.94 1.74 -5.17
C ALA A 79 2.63 1.89 -4.37
N VAL A 80 2.64 1.53 -3.09
CA VAL A 80 1.49 1.75 -2.19
C VAL A 80 1.15 3.24 -2.10
N GLN A 81 2.12 4.13 -1.83
CA GLN A 81 1.85 5.58 -1.74
C GLN A 81 1.15 6.10 -3.00
N ARG A 82 1.68 5.76 -4.19
CA ARG A 82 1.16 6.26 -5.46
C ARG A 82 -0.20 5.68 -5.78
N TYR A 83 -0.42 4.40 -5.52
CA TYR A 83 -1.72 3.78 -5.71
C TYR A 83 -2.81 4.46 -4.87
N PHE A 84 -2.53 4.71 -3.59
CA PHE A 84 -3.51 5.34 -2.70
C PHE A 84 -3.61 6.86 -2.87
N ASP A 85 -2.59 7.53 -3.43
CA ASP A 85 -2.73 8.91 -3.88
C ASP A 85 -3.77 9.02 -5.01
N SER A 86 -3.77 8.08 -5.97
CA SER A 86 -4.81 8.00 -7.00
C SER A 86 -6.18 7.68 -6.40
N LEU A 87 -6.27 6.66 -5.54
CA LEU A 87 -7.54 6.33 -4.87
C LEU A 87 -8.10 7.50 -4.08
N ARG A 88 -7.24 8.25 -3.39
CA ARG A 88 -7.62 9.46 -2.65
C ARG A 88 -8.21 10.53 -3.56
N ALA A 89 -7.63 10.73 -4.74
CA ALA A 89 -8.13 11.69 -5.71
C ALA A 89 -9.50 11.26 -6.28
N GLU A 90 -9.68 9.97 -6.58
CA GLU A 90 -10.95 9.42 -7.09
C GLU A 90 -12.10 9.51 -6.07
N LEU A 91 -11.78 9.44 -4.77
CA LEU A 91 -12.77 9.38 -3.69
C LEU A 91 -12.95 10.69 -2.92
N ALA A 92 -12.27 11.77 -3.33
CA ALA A 92 -12.25 13.04 -2.60
C ALA A 92 -13.64 13.57 -2.23
N ASP A 93 -14.61 13.43 -3.14
CA ASP A 93 -15.99 13.93 -2.98
C ASP A 93 -16.97 12.85 -2.47
N ARG A 94 -16.47 11.69 -2.02
CA ARG A 94 -17.29 10.50 -1.72
C ARG A 94 -17.38 10.17 -0.23
N HIS A 95 -17.04 11.10 0.66
CA HIS A 95 -16.94 10.90 2.11
C HIS A 95 -16.02 9.73 2.52
N ILE A 96 -15.14 9.28 1.64
CA ILE A 96 -14.17 8.23 1.92
C ILE A 96 -12.79 8.87 2.02
N ARG A 97 -12.17 8.74 3.18
CA ARG A 97 -10.86 9.32 3.45
C ARG A 97 -9.75 8.29 3.23
N VAL A 98 -8.65 8.73 2.63
CA VAL A 98 -7.46 7.91 2.44
C VAL A 98 -6.27 8.58 3.11
N VAL A 99 -5.55 7.86 3.97
CA VAL A 99 -4.39 8.33 4.73
C VAL A 99 -3.22 7.38 4.48
N ASN A 100 -2.02 7.92 4.22
CA ASN A 100 -0.79 7.20 3.88
C ASN A 100 0.37 7.51 4.84
#